data_AF-A0A397F7W9-F1
#
_entry.id   AF-A0A397F7W9-F1
#
_cell.length_a   1.000
_cell.length_b   1.000
_cell.length_c   1.000
_cell.angle_alpha   90.00
_cell.angle_beta   90.00
_cell.angle_gamma   90.00
#
_symmetry.space_group_name_H-M   'P 1'
#
loop_
_entity.id
_entity.type
_entity.pdbx_description
1 polymer ?
#
loop_
_entity_poly.entity_id
_entity_poly.type
_entity_poly.pdbx_seq_one_letter_code
_entity_poly.pdbx_strand_id
1 'polypeptide(L)'
;MVTTLLDLRFTMYRAPFNRHNSTKQLGVLWSKLVLQFNIVFDSNPKISVDSLKIKIRALRSDYVKIKNAETAMGSEVQPNKPDYFDEMLFAFSEMNGLGEIEFGRETQANESVSDEGTFYTL
;
A
#
# COMPACT_ATOMS: atom_id res chain seq x y z
N MET A 1 5.87 -4.34 14.94
CA MET A 1 5.39 -4.89 13.65
C MET A 1 4.85 -3.80 12.72
N VAL A 2 3.83 -3.02 13.12
CA VAL A 2 3.26 -1.96 12.26
C VAL A 2 4.26 -0.85 11.97
N THR A 3 5.00 -0.37 12.98
CA THR A 3 6.05 0.63 12.83
C THR A 3 7.11 0.21 11.80
N THR A 4 7.60 -1.02 11.88
CA THR A 4 8.53 -1.60 10.89
C THR A 4 7.95 -1.70 9.49
N LEU A 5 6.65 -2.03 9.36
CA LEU A 5 5.99 -2.02 8.06
C LEU A 5 5.95 -0.61 7.46
N LEU A 6 5.58 0.37 8.27
CA LEU A 6 5.52 1.77 7.84
C LEU A 6 6.92 2.27 7.46
N ASP A 7 7.93 1.98 8.27
CA ASP A 7 9.31 2.38 8.00
C ASP A 7 9.87 1.72 6.72
N LEU A 8 9.66 0.41 6.55
CA LEU A 8 10.09 -0.27 5.33
C LEU A 8 9.44 0.33 4.08
N ARG A 9 8.12 0.57 4.08
CA ARG A 9 7.41 1.07 2.89
C ARG A 9 7.65 2.55 2.61
N PHE A 10 7.65 3.37 3.65
CA PHE A 10 7.57 4.84 3.54
C PHE A 10 8.86 5.56 3.95
N THR A 11 9.87 4.84 4.44
CA THR A 11 11.24 5.36 4.63
C THR A 11 12.22 4.64 3.71
N MET A 12 12.46 3.34 3.94
CA MET A 12 13.52 2.57 3.28
C MET A 12 13.28 2.39 1.78
N TYR A 13 12.06 1.98 1.42
CA TYR A 13 11.67 1.76 0.03
C TYR A 13 10.90 2.93 -0.59
N ARG A 14 10.79 4.08 0.10
CA ARG A 14 10.00 5.24 -0.35
C ARG A 14 10.36 5.68 -1.77
N ALA A 15 11.63 5.98 -2.01
CA ALA A 15 12.08 6.52 -3.30
C ALA A 15 11.88 5.52 -4.46
N PRO A 16 12.25 4.23 -4.35
CA PRO A 16 11.94 3.24 -5.37
C PRO A 16 10.45 3.09 -5.68
N PHE A 17 9.59 3.07 -4.66
CA PHE A 17 8.14 2.99 -4.87
C PHE A 17 7.58 4.26 -5.51
N ASN A 18 8.14 5.44 -5.24
CA ASN A 18 7.65 6.68 -5.86
C ASN A 18 8.15 6.88 -7.30
N ARG A 19 9.23 6.19 -7.69
CA ARG A 19 9.89 6.34 -9.01
C ARG A 19 9.67 5.16 -9.95
N HIS A 20 8.82 4.20 -9.60
CA HIS A 20 8.54 3.06 -10.47
C HIS A 20 7.90 3.52 -11.79
N ASN A 21 8.22 2.84 -12.89
CA ASN A 21 7.70 3.19 -14.21
C ASN A 21 6.76 2.12 -14.80
N SER A 22 6.53 1.02 -14.08
CA SER A 22 5.67 -0.08 -14.54
C SER A 22 5.14 -0.93 -13.39
N THR A 23 4.03 -1.63 -13.63
CA THR A 23 3.42 -2.60 -12.71
C THR A 23 4.35 -3.76 -12.39
N LYS A 24 5.20 -4.19 -13.34
CA LYS A 24 6.21 -5.24 -13.11
C LYS A 24 7.24 -4.80 -12.07
N GLN A 25 7.77 -3.58 -12.17
CA GLN A 25 8.68 -3.02 -11.17
C GLN A 25 8.00 -2.88 -9.81
N LEU A 26 6.75 -2.42 -9.78
CA LEU A 26 5.97 -2.33 -8.56
C LEU A 26 5.80 -3.70 -7.89
N GLY A 27 5.51 -4.75 -8.66
CA GLY A 27 5.45 -6.12 -8.17
C GLY A 27 6.77 -6.60 -7.53
N VAL A 28 7.90 -6.33 -8.18
CA VAL A 28 9.24 -6.65 -7.64
C VAL A 28 9.52 -5.89 -6.33
N LEU A 29 9.14 -4.61 -6.25
CA LEU A 29 9.31 -3.82 -5.02
C LEU A 29 8.47 -4.37 -3.87
N TRP A 30 7.23 -4.77 -4.13
CA TRP A 30 6.39 -5.44 -3.14
C TRP A 30 7.01 -6.77 -2.65
N SER A 31 7.53 -7.60 -3.56
CA SER A 31 8.20 -8.85 -3.18
C SER A 31 9.45 -8.59 -2.33
N LYS A 32 10.24 -7.56 -2.65
CA LYS A 32 11.43 -7.17 -1.84
C LYS A 32 11.03 -6.70 -0.44
N LEU A 33 10.00 -5.87 -0.35
CA LEU A 33 9.49 -5.39 0.93
C LEU A 33 9.03 -6.55 1.82
N VAL A 34 8.25 -7.48 1.26
CA VAL A 34 7.74 -8.66 1.97
C VAL A 34 8.87 -9.58 2.43
N LEU A 35 9.88 -9.78 1.58
CA LEU A 35 11.06 -10.56 1.96
C LEU A 35 11.76 -9.94 3.17
N GLN A 36 12.04 -8.64 3.14
CA GLN A 36 12.66 -7.94 4.28
C GLN A 36 11.80 -8.03 5.54
N PHE A 37 10.49 -7.80 5.41
CA PHE A 37 9.57 -7.91 6.54
C PHE A 37 9.62 -9.30 7.19
N ASN A 38 9.57 -10.36 6.37
CA ASN A 38 9.61 -11.74 6.85
C ASN A 38 10.98 -12.15 7.43
N ILE A 39 12.06 -11.49 7.03
CA ILE A 39 13.40 -11.67 7.63
C ILE A 39 13.43 -11.01 9.01
N VAL A 40 12.99 -9.75 9.11
CA VAL A 40 13.02 -8.98 10.37
C VAL A 40 12.22 -9.65 11.48
N PHE A 41 11.08 -10.26 11.15
CA PHE A 41 10.19 -10.90 12.13
C PHE A 41 10.32 -12.42 12.21
N ASP A 42 11.24 -13.03 11.45
CA ASP A 42 11.33 -14.49 11.28
C ASP A 42 9.96 -15.18 11.13
N SER A 43 9.10 -14.60 10.28
CA SER A 43 7.69 -15.02 10.22
C SER A 43 7.56 -16.49 9.78
N ASN A 44 6.77 -17.26 10.52
CA ASN A 44 6.34 -18.60 10.14
C ASN A 44 4.85 -18.80 10.50
N PRO A 45 3.93 -18.89 9.54
CA PRO A 45 4.15 -18.90 8.09
C PRO A 45 4.63 -17.55 7.54
N LYS A 46 5.25 -17.58 6.36
CA LYS A 46 5.70 -16.35 5.68
C LYS A 46 4.49 -15.49 5.28
N ILE A 47 4.57 -14.20 5.58
CA ILE A 47 3.54 -13.22 5.20
C ILE A 47 3.60 -13.01 3.70
N SER A 48 2.44 -12.96 3.04
CA SER A 48 2.35 -12.73 1.60
C SER A 48 2.35 -11.25 1.24
N VAL A 49 2.60 -10.96 -0.04
CA VAL A 49 2.43 -9.61 -0.62
C VAL A 49 1.04 -9.07 -0.35
N ASP A 50 0.00 -9.88 -0.54
CA ASP A 50 -1.39 -9.43 -0.42
C ASP A 50 -1.76 -9.11 1.02
N SER A 51 -1.31 -9.91 1.99
CA SER A 51 -1.52 -9.61 3.41
C SER A 51 -0.91 -8.27 3.80
N LEU A 52 0.30 -7.97 3.32
CA LEU A 52 0.97 -6.70 3.56
C LEU A 52 0.26 -5.52 2.88
N LYS A 53 -0.17 -5.68 1.62
CA LYS A 53 -0.97 -4.67 0.92
C LYS A 53 -2.29 -4.38 1.65
N ILE A 54 -3.02 -5.42 2.06
CA ILE A 54 -4.26 -5.29 2.84
C ILE A 54 -4.00 -4.53 4.14
N LYS A 55 -2.92 -4.88 4.86
CA LYS A 55 -2.59 -4.22 6.12
C LYS A 55 -2.28 -2.73 5.93
N ILE A 56 -1.52 -2.34 4.91
CA ILE A 56 -1.23 -0.94 4.63
C ILE A 56 -2.51 -0.17 4.24
N ARG A 57 -3.40 -0.78 3.43
CA ARG A 57 -4.70 -0.17 3.08
C ARG A 57 -5.57 0.05 4.32
N ALA A 58 -5.60 -0.91 5.25
CA ALA A 58 -6.31 -0.77 6.51
C ALA A 58 -5.73 0.39 7.36
N LEU A 59 -4.41 0.45 7.51
CA LEU A 59 -3.73 1.54 8.23
C LEU A 59 -4.05 2.91 7.62
N ARG A 60 -4.07 3.02 6.28
CA ARG A 60 -4.47 4.26 5.60
C ARG A 60 -5.92 4.63 5.90
N SER A 61 -6.83 3.65 5.89
CA SER A 61 -8.24 3.88 6.24
C SER A 61 -8.39 4.39 7.68
N ASP A 62 -7.69 3.77 8.62
CA ASP A 62 -7.73 4.16 10.04
C ASP A 62 -7.14 5.56 10.25
N TYR A 63 -6.03 5.88 9.58
CA TYR A 63 -5.47 7.24 9.57
C TYR A 63 -6.49 8.29 9.12
N VAL A 64 -7.16 8.05 7.98
CA VAL A 64 -8.18 8.98 7.44
C VAL A 64 -9.35 9.13 8.41
N LYS A 65 -9.82 8.05 9.02
CA LYS A 65 -10.90 8.11 10.03
C LYS A 65 -10.49 8.97 11.23
N ILE A 66 -9.28 8.79 11.75
CA ILE A 66 -8.76 9.57 12.88
C ILE A 66 -8.64 11.05 12.48
N LYS A 67 -8.04 11.37 11.33
CA LYS A 67 -7.91 12.75 10.85
C LYS A 67 -9.25 13.43 10.60
N ASN A 68 -10.23 12.70 10.05
CA ASN A 68 -11.58 13.23 9.84
C ASN A 68 -12.29 13.47 11.16
N ALA A 69 -12.12 12.57 12.14
CA ALA A 69 -12.64 12.76 13.49
C ALA A 69 -12.02 13.98 14.19
N GLU A 70 -10.69 14.20 14.06
CA GLU A 70 -10.03 15.41 14.55
C GLU A 70 -10.55 16.70 13.89
N THR A 71 -10.89 16.65 12.60
CA THR A 71 -11.35 17.81 11.83
C THR A 71 -12.83 18.11 12.07
N ALA A 72 -13.64 17.07 12.25
CA ALA A 72 -15.08 17.18 12.54
C ALA A 72 -15.35 17.64 13.99
N MET A 73 -14.37 17.49 14.89
CA MET A 73 -14.53 17.79 16.30
C MET A 73 -13.73 19.02 16.72
N GLY A 74 -14.41 20.16 16.76
CA GLY A 74 -14.26 21.09 17.89
C GLY A 74 -14.92 20.54 19.17
N SER A 75 -14.81 19.23 19.44
CA SER A 75 -15.56 18.49 20.46
C SER A 75 -14.61 17.76 21.39
N GLU A 76 -14.93 17.78 22.69
CA GLU A 76 -14.10 17.38 23.85
C GLU A 76 -13.48 15.98 23.83
N VAL A 77 -13.84 15.10 22.89
CA VAL A 77 -13.36 13.72 22.82
C VAL A 77 -12.31 13.59 21.71
N GLN A 78 -11.04 13.57 22.11
CA GLN A 78 -9.97 13.26 21.17
C GLN A 78 -10.11 11.80 20.67
N PRO A 79 -10.04 11.55 19.35
CA PRO A 79 -10.07 10.18 18.83
C PRO A 79 -8.89 9.39 19.40
N ASN A 80 -9.16 8.15 19.81
CA ASN A 80 -8.11 7.30 20.36
C ASN A 80 -7.06 6.99 19.29
N LYS A 81 -5.83 7.43 19.54
CA LYS A 81 -4.69 7.25 18.62
C LYS A 81 -3.95 5.98 19.01
N PRO A 82 -3.63 5.11 18.04
CA PRO A 82 -2.74 3.99 18.33
C PRO A 82 -1.33 4.51 18.68
N ASP A 83 -0.54 3.72 19.40
CA ASP A 83 0.83 4.07 19.79
C ASP A 83 1.77 4.36 18.61
N TYR A 84 1.40 3.92 17.40
CA TYR A 84 2.14 4.11 16.15
C TYR A 84 1.55 5.23 15.27
N PHE A 85 0.75 6.13 15.84
CA PHE A 85 0.07 7.17 15.09
C PHE A 85 1.03 8.20 14.48
N ASP A 86 2.16 8.49 15.14
CA ASP A 86 3.16 9.42 14.61
C ASP A 86 3.84 8.87 13.35
N GLU A 87 4.10 7.57 13.30
CA GLU A 87 4.59 6.90 12.09
C GLU A 87 3.53 6.87 10.99
N MET A 88 2.25 6.75 11.34
CA MET A 88 1.15 6.89 10.36
C MET A 88 1.08 8.32 9.83
N LEU A 89 1.26 9.32 10.69
CA LEU A 89 1.31 10.72 10.28
C LEU A 89 2.48 10.95 9.34
N PHE A 90 3.69 10.51 9.68
CA PHE A 90 4.85 10.60 8.80
C PHE A 90 4.62 9.90 7.46
N ALA A 91 4.07 8.68 7.49
CA ALA A 91 3.82 7.89 6.29
C ALA A 91 2.73 8.46 5.38
N PHE A 92 1.67 9.04 5.95
CA PHE A 92 0.44 9.37 5.22
C PHE A 92 0.15 10.87 5.07
N SER A 93 0.76 11.75 5.87
CA SER A 93 0.50 13.20 5.82
C SER A 93 0.93 13.85 4.51
N GLU A 94 2.04 13.41 3.92
CA GLU A 94 2.57 13.93 2.65
C GLU A 94 1.88 13.30 1.42
N MET A 95 0.92 12.38 1.61
CA MET A 95 0.28 11.64 0.52
C MET A 95 -0.91 12.37 -0.12
N ASN A 96 -1.01 13.69 0.02
CA ASN A 96 -1.95 14.53 -0.75
C ASN A 96 -1.62 14.41 -2.25
N GLY A 97 -2.13 13.37 -2.92
CA GLY A 97 -1.92 13.09 -4.34
C GLY A 97 -1.37 11.69 -4.68
N LEU A 98 -0.94 10.89 -3.70
CA LEU A 98 -0.57 9.48 -3.93
C LEU A 98 -1.86 8.63 -3.95
N GLY A 99 -2.55 8.72 -5.08
CA GLY A 99 -3.82 8.05 -5.34
C GLY A 99 -3.73 6.52 -5.34
N GLU A 100 -4.85 5.88 -5.71
CA GLU A 100 -5.04 4.43 -5.90
C GLU A 100 -3.94 3.74 -6.75
N ILE A 101 -3.11 4.52 -7.44
CA ILE A 101 -2.01 4.09 -8.32
C ILE A 101 -0.89 3.36 -7.55
N GLU A 102 -0.55 3.78 -6.33
CA GLU A 102 0.51 3.12 -5.54
C GLU A 102 0.12 1.73 -5.00
N PHE A 103 -1.18 1.48 -4.85
CA PHE A 103 -1.72 0.24 -4.31
C PHE A 103 -2.24 -0.70 -5.39
N GLY A 104 -2.16 -0.28 -6.65
CA GLY A 104 -2.80 -0.94 -7.78
C GLY A 104 -4.31 -0.98 -7.59
N ARG A 105 -5.04 -0.12 -8.30
CA ARG A 105 -6.18 -0.70 -9.01
C ARG A 105 -5.56 -1.69 -9.97
N GLU A 106 -5.70 -2.99 -9.65
CA GLU A 106 -5.87 -3.95 -10.71
C GLU A 106 -7.06 -3.41 -11.49
N THR A 107 -6.78 -2.67 -12.58
CA THR A 107 -7.73 -2.62 -13.67
C THR A 107 -8.08 -4.08 -13.87
N GLN A 108 -9.33 -4.47 -13.57
CA GLN A 108 -9.94 -5.58 -14.25
C GLN A 108 -9.71 -5.24 -15.72
N ALA A 109 -8.63 -5.79 -16.29
CA ALA A 109 -8.53 -5.97 -17.70
C ALA A 109 -9.70 -6.89 -17.94
N ASN A 110 -10.81 -6.29 -18.38
CA ASN A 110 -11.92 -7.04 -18.89
C ASN A 110 -11.28 -8.00 -19.89
N GLU A 111 -11.26 -9.27 -19.55
CA GLU A 111 -11.12 -10.37 -20.50
C GLU A 111 -12.27 -10.20 -21.49
N SER A 112 -12.10 -9.34 -22.47
CA SER A 112 -12.72 -9.56 -23.76
C SER A 112 -11.81 -10.53 -24.48
N VAL A 113 -11.96 -11.80 -24.13
CA VAL A 113 -11.71 -12.90 -25.07
C VAL A 113 -12.48 -12.55 -26.33
N SER A 114 -11.76 -12.29 -27.40
CA SER A 114 -12.24 -12.49 -28.75
C SER A 114 -11.06 -13.07 -29.50
N ASP A 115 -10.86 -14.36 -29.23
CA ASP A 115 -10.24 -15.24 -30.20
C ASP A 115 -11.20 -15.33 -31.37
N GLU A 116 -10.78 -14.89 -32.56
CA GLU A 116 -10.94 -15.64 -33.81
C GLU A 116 -10.21 -14.90 -34.95
N GLY A 117 -9.10 -15.52 -35.38
CA GLY A 117 -8.87 -15.75 -36.81
C GLY A 117 -8.26 -14.63 -37.63
N THR A 118 -6.93 -14.49 -37.56
CA THR A 118 -6.18 -13.98 -38.73
C THR A 118 -5.90 -15.14 -39.67
N PHE A 119 -6.52 -15.15 -40.86
CA PHE A 119 -5.96 -15.85 -42.01
C PHE A 119 -6.02 -14.94 -43.24
N TYR A 120 -4.84 -14.54 -43.69
CA TYR A 120 -4.57 -13.96 -45.00
C TYR A 120 -4.67 -15.04 -46.09
N THR A 121 -5.23 -14.69 -47.25
CA THR A 121 -4.84 -15.30 -48.52
C THR A 121 -4.85 -14.27 -49.65
N LEU A 122 -3.63 -14.00 -50.13
CA LEU A 122 -3.14 -13.54 -51.46
C LEU A 122 -3.85 -12.36 -52.16
#